data_AF-M0K7K4-F1
#
_entry.id   AF-M0K7K4-F1
#
_cell.length_a   1.000
_cell.length_b   1.000
_cell.length_c   1.000
_cell.angle_alpha   90.00
_cell.angle_beta   90.00
_cell.angle_gamma   90.00
#
_symmetry.space_group_name_H-M   'P 1'
#
loop_
_entity.id
_entity.type
_entity.pdbx_description
1 polymer ?
#
loop_
_entity_poly.entity_id
_entity_poly.type
_entity_poly.pdbx_seq_one_letter_code
_entity_poly.pdbx_strand_id
1 'polypeptide(L)'
;MPVITLNSAEEFEEKGHADVEFVGFRYTGDRSVKTDQDLRQRAGYDGPPKFQRGRVYFAILPTNLDEDYVENASMGVHALEARSDFEVLYDAERLSEALLDRNYLPTDVFYEGFDRWKRAKVMEKLTLDDAGRVYDTDDEAPYREQLRTIAGVEPDDEASVSQQRTDEYVGRFSRAEASDVVKVVRQDPDEIDLRTAGLTDMAAYLTRFAPDTVEQAVDAALGEADPEDVTITRVDDPGADGDTSDNGED
;
A
#
# COMPACT_ATOMS: atom_id res chain seq x y z
N MET A 1 1.95 -5.13 -7.76
CA MET A 1 1.67 -6.59 -7.76
C MET A 1 0.45 -6.82 -8.65
N PRO A 2 0.48 -7.77 -9.58
CA PRO A 2 -0.61 -7.96 -10.54
C PRO A 2 -1.86 -8.60 -9.92
N VAL A 3 -3.00 -8.45 -10.60
CA VAL A 3 -4.20 -9.26 -10.35
C VAL A 3 -4.02 -10.62 -11.01
N ILE A 4 -4.02 -11.67 -10.20
CA ILE A 4 -3.75 -13.04 -10.67
C ILE A 4 -5.02 -13.64 -11.26
N THR A 5 -4.91 -14.35 -12.38
CA THR A 5 -6.05 -15.04 -12.98
C THR A 5 -5.55 -16.35 -13.60
N LEU A 6 -6.47 -17.27 -13.89
CA LEU A 6 -6.19 -18.41 -14.74
C LEU A 6 -5.99 -17.90 -16.18
N ASN A 7 -4.96 -18.36 -16.89
CA ASN A 7 -4.67 -17.89 -18.26
C ASN A 7 -5.84 -18.08 -19.25
N SER A 8 -6.71 -19.06 -19.01
CA SER A 8 -7.88 -19.34 -19.86
C SER A 8 -9.19 -18.74 -19.33
N ALA A 9 -9.16 -17.95 -18.25
CA ALA A 9 -10.36 -17.40 -17.62
C ALA A 9 -11.14 -16.48 -18.56
N GLU A 10 -10.45 -15.56 -19.25
CA GLU A 10 -11.06 -14.66 -20.23
C GLU A 10 -11.76 -15.45 -21.35
N GLU A 11 -11.06 -16.43 -21.92
CA GLU A 11 -11.61 -17.27 -22.99
C GLU A 11 -12.84 -18.07 -22.54
N PHE A 12 -12.83 -18.62 -21.33
CA PHE A 12 -13.97 -19.36 -20.80
C PHE A 12 -15.17 -18.46 -20.54
N GLU A 13 -14.94 -17.26 -20.00
CA GLU A 13 -16.01 -16.30 -19.77
C GLU A 13 -16.61 -15.78 -21.09
N GLU A 14 -15.78 -15.40 -22.06
CA GLU A 14 -16.25 -14.91 -23.37
C GLU A 14 -17.12 -15.94 -24.11
N LYS A 15 -16.85 -17.23 -23.89
CA LYS A 15 -17.63 -18.35 -24.45
C LYS A 15 -18.84 -18.73 -23.59
N GLY A 16 -19.03 -18.10 -22.42
CA GLY A 16 -20.10 -18.40 -21.48
C GLY A 16 -19.92 -19.74 -20.75
N HIS A 17 -18.68 -20.25 -20.67
CA HIS A 17 -18.31 -21.48 -19.98
C HIS A 17 -17.84 -21.25 -18.53
N ALA A 18 -17.72 -20.00 -18.11
CA ALA A 18 -17.30 -19.63 -16.76
C ALA A 18 -17.95 -18.32 -16.33
N ASP A 19 -18.35 -18.27 -15.05
CA ASP A 19 -18.55 -17.02 -14.35
C ASP A 19 -17.29 -16.76 -13.51
N VAL A 20 -16.76 -15.55 -13.58
CA VAL A 20 -15.56 -15.15 -12.82
C VAL A 20 -15.82 -13.88 -12.01
N GLU A 21 -15.09 -13.74 -10.91
CA GLU A 21 -15.23 -12.60 -10.01
C GLU A 21 -13.87 -12.11 -9.53
N PHE A 22 -13.73 -10.78 -9.43
CA PHE A 22 -12.59 -10.14 -8.78
C PHE A 22 -12.73 -10.28 -7.26
N VAL A 23 -11.76 -10.95 -6.64
CA VAL A 23 -11.73 -11.25 -5.21
C VAL A 23 -10.36 -10.98 -4.61
N GLY A 24 -10.36 -10.72 -3.31
CA GLY A 24 -9.18 -10.69 -2.48
C GLY A 24 -9.15 -11.96 -1.64
N PHE A 25 -7.97 -12.48 -1.33
CA PHE A 25 -7.87 -13.54 -0.33
C PHE A 25 -6.56 -13.43 0.44
N ARG A 26 -6.57 -13.87 1.71
CA ARG A 26 -5.39 -13.84 2.58
C ARG A 26 -5.24 -15.11 3.38
N TYR A 27 -3.99 -15.48 3.63
CA TYR A 27 -3.65 -16.60 4.51
C TYR A 27 -3.77 -16.17 5.98
N THR A 28 -4.58 -16.89 6.76
CA THR A 28 -4.89 -16.58 8.17
C THR A 28 -4.33 -17.60 9.16
N GLY A 29 -3.70 -18.67 8.66
CA GLY A 29 -3.15 -19.73 9.52
C GLY A 29 -1.96 -19.31 10.39
N ASP A 30 -1.51 -20.22 11.25
CA ASP A 30 -0.57 -19.89 12.34
C ASP A 30 0.87 -19.58 11.88
N ARG A 31 1.26 -20.07 10.70
CA ARG A 31 2.63 -19.89 10.19
C ARG A 31 2.79 -18.50 9.59
N SER A 32 4.01 -17.97 9.59
CA SER A 32 4.30 -16.70 8.90
C SER A 32 4.16 -16.83 7.38
N VAL A 33 4.51 -17.99 6.84
CA VAL A 33 4.43 -18.31 5.41
C VAL A 33 3.88 -19.71 5.21
N LYS A 34 3.01 -19.87 4.21
CA LYS A 34 2.53 -21.15 3.71
C LYS A 34 2.93 -21.33 2.25
N THR A 35 3.42 -22.51 1.90
CA THR A 35 3.54 -22.94 0.50
C THR A 35 2.38 -23.86 0.18
N ASP A 36 1.64 -23.57 -0.89
CA ASP A 36 0.48 -24.34 -1.32
C ASP A 36 0.43 -24.38 -2.86
N GLN A 37 0.76 -25.55 -3.41
CA GLN A 37 0.83 -25.75 -4.86
C GLN A 37 -0.52 -26.17 -5.45
N ASP A 38 -1.43 -26.64 -4.60
CA ASP A 38 -2.72 -27.19 -5.02
C ASP A 38 -3.73 -26.08 -5.32
N LEU A 39 -3.53 -24.87 -4.78
CA LEU A 39 -4.39 -23.72 -5.05
C LEU A 39 -4.53 -23.39 -6.53
N ARG A 40 -3.49 -23.65 -7.33
CA ARG A 40 -3.57 -23.47 -8.79
C ARG A 40 -4.62 -24.37 -9.43
N GLN A 41 -4.63 -25.64 -9.06
CA GLN A 41 -5.54 -26.64 -9.62
C GLN A 41 -6.95 -26.55 -9.02
N ARG A 42 -7.05 -26.09 -7.76
CA ARG A 42 -8.31 -26.08 -7.02
C ARG A 42 -9.06 -24.77 -7.10
N ALA A 43 -8.36 -23.63 -7.12
CA ALA A 43 -8.99 -22.31 -7.15
C ALA A 43 -8.79 -21.58 -8.48
N GLY A 44 -7.98 -22.10 -9.42
CA GLY A 44 -7.65 -21.40 -10.65
C GLY A 44 -6.64 -20.27 -10.44
N TYR A 45 -5.92 -20.27 -9.32
CA TYR A 45 -4.94 -19.23 -9.00
C TYR A 45 -3.57 -19.52 -9.65
N ASP A 46 -3.21 -18.80 -10.71
CA ASP A 46 -1.94 -19.00 -11.44
C ASP A 46 -0.73 -18.23 -10.85
N GLY A 47 -0.84 -17.79 -9.60
CA GLY A 47 0.17 -16.97 -8.95
C GLY A 47 1.23 -17.79 -8.20
N PRO A 48 2.17 -17.11 -7.51
CA PRO A 48 3.18 -17.79 -6.71
C PRO A 48 2.54 -18.67 -5.63
N PRO A 49 3.03 -19.90 -5.41
CA PRO A 49 2.44 -20.82 -4.44
C PRO A 49 2.81 -20.47 -2.99
N LYS A 50 3.29 -19.24 -2.71
CA LYS A 50 3.78 -18.82 -1.39
C LYS A 50 2.91 -17.67 -0.85
N PHE A 51 2.29 -17.92 0.29
CA PHE A 51 1.34 -17.02 0.93
C PHE A 51 1.89 -16.54 2.27
N GLN A 52 2.02 -15.22 2.40
CA GLN A 52 2.40 -14.56 3.65
C GLN A 52 1.15 -14.34 4.49
N ARG A 53 1.25 -14.58 5.80
CA ARG A 53 0.13 -14.37 6.72
C ARG A 53 -0.32 -12.91 6.69
N GLY A 54 -1.63 -12.69 6.65
CA GLY A 54 -2.25 -11.36 6.66
C GLY A 54 -2.20 -10.59 5.34
N ARG A 55 -1.28 -10.93 4.42
CA ARG A 55 -1.18 -10.28 3.11
C ARG A 55 -2.37 -10.65 2.23
N VAL A 56 -3.04 -9.63 1.68
CA VAL A 56 -4.11 -9.81 0.69
C VAL A 56 -3.52 -9.99 -0.71
N TYR A 57 -3.94 -11.06 -1.37
CA TYR A 57 -3.68 -11.38 -2.77
C TYR A 57 -4.95 -11.08 -3.57
N PHE A 58 -4.80 -10.42 -4.71
CA PHE A 58 -5.93 -10.11 -5.58
C PHE A 58 -5.94 -11.05 -6.76
N ALA A 59 -7.12 -11.58 -7.08
CA ALA A 59 -7.29 -12.48 -8.20
C ALA A 59 -8.66 -12.33 -8.86
N ILE A 60 -8.75 -12.71 -10.12
CA ILE A 60 -10.02 -12.99 -10.80
C ILE A 60 -10.13 -14.50 -10.84
N LEU A 61 -11.07 -15.04 -10.07
CA LEU A 61 -11.23 -16.48 -9.89
C LEU A 61 -12.59 -16.94 -10.42
N PRO A 62 -12.70 -18.18 -10.93
CA PRO A 62 -13.98 -18.76 -11.29
C PRO A 62 -14.88 -18.89 -10.05
N THR A 63 -16.12 -18.46 -10.18
CA THR A 63 -17.19 -18.73 -9.22
C THR A 63 -18.02 -19.93 -9.67
N ASN A 64 -18.13 -20.12 -10.98
CA ASN A 64 -18.82 -21.22 -11.63
C ASN A 64 -18.09 -21.61 -12.93
N LEU A 65 -18.03 -22.90 -13.23
CA LEU A 65 -17.44 -23.44 -14.45
C LEU A 65 -18.39 -24.47 -15.04
N ASP A 66 -18.58 -24.42 -16.35
CA ASP A 66 -19.46 -25.34 -17.06
C ASP A 66 -18.81 -26.74 -17.17
N GLU A 67 -19.44 -27.73 -16.54
CA GLU A 67 -18.99 -29.13 -16.51
C GLU A 67 -18.91 -29.77 -17.90
N ASP A 68 -19.71 -29.29 -18.87
CA ASP A 68 -19.71 -29.82 -20.23
C ASP A 68 -18.49 -29.36 -21.04
N TYR A 69 -17.82 -28.28 -20.62
CA TYR A 69 -16.73 -27.65 -21.37
C TYR A 69 -15.41 -27.57 -20.60
N VAL A 70 -15.42 -27.74 -19.28
CA VAL A 70 -14.23 -27.62 -18.42
C VAL A 70 -14.00 -28.90 -17.62
N GLU A 71 -12.89 -29.60 -17.93
CA GLU A 71 -12.54 -30.90 -17.32
C GLU A 71 -12.46 -30.87 -15.79
N ASN A 72 -12.10 -29.73 -15.22
CA ASN A 72 -12.07 -29.51 -13.76
C ASN A 72 -13.02 -28.38 -13.36
N ALA A 73 -14.31 -28.54 -13.67
CA ALA A 73 -15.35 -27.58 -13.30
C ALA A 73 -15.56 -27.41 -11.78
N SER A 74 -15.01 -28.32 -10.97
CA SER A 74 -14.94 -28.17 -9.50
C SER A 74 -13.86 -27.18 -9.02
N MET A 75 -13.26 -26.42 -9.94
CA MET A 75 -12.27 -25.40 -9.61
C MET A 75 -12.94 -24.05 -9.37
N GLY A 76 -12.46 -23.29 -8.39
CA GLY A 76 -12.92 -21.91 -8.19
C GLY A 76 -12.77 -21.40 -6.78
N VAL A 77 -13.39 -20.25 -6.52
CA VAL A 77 -13.29 -19.54 -5.24
C VAL A 77 -13.76 -20.40 -4.05
N HIS A 78 -14.74 -21.28 -4.27
CA HIS A 78 -15.25 -22.21 -3.26
C HIS A 78 -14.16 -23.14 -2.68
N ALA A 79 -13.08 -23.41 -3.43
CA ALA A 79 -11.95 -24.18 -2.92
C ALA A 79 -11.12 -23.42 -1.86
N LEU A 80 -11.12 -22.09 -1.91
CA LEU A 80 -10.57 -21.23 -0.86
C LEU A 80 -11.53 -21.16 0.33
N GLU A 81 -12.82 -20.98 0.09
CA GLU A 81 -13.85 -20.89 1.13
C GLU A 81 -13.98 -22.17 1.97
N ALA A 82 -13.78 -23.33 1.35
CA ALA A 82 -13.80 -24.61 2.04
C ALA A 82 -12.64 -24.79 3.05
N ARG A 83 -11.72 -23.82 3.14
CA ARG A 83 -10.52 -23.91 3.97
C ARG A 83 -10.55 -22.91 5.11
N SER A 84 -10.29 -23.41 6.31
CA SER A 84 -10.23 -22.58 7.51
C SER A 84 -8.98 -21.70 7.61
N ASP A 85 -7.97 -21.92 6.76
CA ASP A 85 -6.69 -21.21 6.79
C ASP A 85 -6.59 -20.07 5.76
N PHE A 86 -7.66 -19.84 5.00
CA PHE A 86 -7.80 -18.72 4.09
C PHE A 86 -9.08 -17.94 4.41
N GLU A 87 -9.02 -16.64 4.17
CA GLU A 87 -10.18 -15.76 4.17
C GLU A 87 -10.33 -15.16 2.77
N VAL A 88 -11.54 -15.20 2.22
CA VAL A 88 -11.90 -14.60 0.93
C VAL A 88 -12.67 -13.29 1.19
N LEU A 89 -12.32 -12.26 0.43
CA LEU A 89 -12.89 -10.91 0.47
C LEU A 89 -13.65 -10.68 -0.83
N TYR A 90 -14.94 -10.41 -0.71
CA TYR A 90 -15.84 -10.13 -1.84
C TYR A 90 -16.36 -8.71 -1.85
N ASP A 91 -16.44 -8.09 -0.69
CA ASP A 91 -17.01 -6.77 -0.52
C ASP A 91 -16.07 -5.70 -1.06
N ALA A 92 -16.63 -4.73 -1.77
CA ALA A 92 -15.86 -3.69 -2.42
C ALA A 92 -15.09 -2.82 -1.39
N GLU A 93 -15.65 -2.66 -0.19
CA GLU A 93 -15.05 -1.89 0.91
C GLU A 93 -13.70 -2.47 1.32
N ARG A 94 -13.64 -3.75 1.75
CA ARG A 94 -12.40 -4.39 2.19
C ARG A 94 -11.44 -4.67 1.03
N LEU A 95 -11.96 -4.85 -0.19
CA LEU A 95 -11.10 -4.91 -1.39
C LEU A 95 -10.39 -3.58 -1.63
N SER A 96 -11.11 -2.46 -1.44
CA SER A 96 -10.58 -1.11 -1.63
C SER A 96 -9.58 -0.75 -0.53
N GLU A 97 -9.90 -1.05 0.73
CA GLU A 97 -8.97 -0.94 1.86
C GLU A 97 -7.68 -1.71 1.60
N ALA A 98 -7.79 -2.98 1.18
CA ALA A 98 -6.62 -3.80 0.87
C ALA A 98 -5.82 -3.33 -0.36
N LEU A 99 -6.44 -2.57 -1.27
CA LEU A 99 -5.73 -1.92 -2.38
C LEU A 99 -4.98 -0.68 -1.90
N LEU A 100 -5.57 0.09 -0.98
CA LEU A 100 -4.97 1.28 -0.37
C LEU A 100 -3.77 0.94 0.53
N ASP A 101 -3.80 -0.20 1.22
CA ASP A 101 -2.69 -0.74 2.01
C ASP A 101 -1.40 -0.98 1.18
N ARG A 102 -1.48 -0.91 -0.15
CA ARG A 102 -0.35 -1.14 -1.04
C ARG A 102 0.31 0.18 -1.43
N ASN A 103 1.64 0.14 -1.55
CA ASN A 103 2.44 1.25 -2.08
C ASN A 103 2.06 1.62 -3.53
N TYR A 104 1.62 0.66 -4.32
CA TYR A 104 1.22 0.86 -5.72
C TYR A 104 0.00 0.01 -6.06
N LEU A 105 -0.87 0.56 -6.90
CA LEU A 105 -2.00 -0.15 -7.47
C LEU A 105 -1.53 -1.28 -8.43
N PRO A 106 -2.39 -2.27 -8.71
CA PRO A 106 -2.06 -3.33 -9.67
C PRO A 106 -1.71 -2.80 -11.06
N THR A 107 -0.47 -3.05 -11.48
CA THR A 107 0.10 -2.54 -12.74
C THR A 107 -0.63 -3.04 -13.97
N ASP A 108 -1.11 -4.28 -13.94
CA ASP A 108 -1.87 -4.89 -15.04
C ASP A 108 -3.32 -4.41 -15.13
N VAL A 109 -3.75 -3.52 -14.23
CA VAL A 109 -5.10 -2.93 -14.21
C VAL A 109 -5.04 -1.42 -14.41
N PHE A 110 -4.14 -0.73 -13.71
CA PHE A 110 -4.15 0.74 -13.63
C PHE A 110 -3.11 1.41 -14.53
N TYR A 111 -1.95 0.77 -14.75
CA TYR A 111 -0.80 1.39 -15.41
C TYR A 111 -0.82 1.23 -16.94
N GLU A 112 0.08 1.95 -17.63
CA GLU A 112 0.28 1.76 -19.06
C GLU A 112 0.52 0.28 -19.44
N GLY A 113 -0.18 -0.17 -20.48
CA GLY A 113 -0.12 -1.57 -20.92
C GLY A 113 -1.01 -2.51 -20.09
N PHE A 114 -1.95 -1.98 -19.29
CA PHE A 114 -2.93 -2.78 -18.57
C PHE A 114 -3.68 -3.75 -19.48
N ASP A 115 -4.12 -4.85 -18.85
CA ASP A 115 -5.01 -5.83 -19.44
C ASP A 115 -6.45 -5.29 -19.40
N ARG A 116 -7.07 -5.14 -20.57
CA ARG A 116 -8.39 -4.50 -20.70
C ARG A 116 -9.49 -5.30 -20.02
N TRP A 117 -9.42 -6.62 -20.10
CA TRP A 117 -10.40 -7.50 -19.51
C TRP A 117 -10.30 -7.47 -17.99
N LYS A 118 -9.07 -7.60 -17.44
CA LYS A 118 -8.87 -7.47 -16.00
C LYS A 118 -9.30 -6.11 -15.47
N ARG A 119 -8.96 -5.04 -16.20
CA ARG A 119 -9.38 -3.69 -15.83
C ARG A 119 -10.89 -3.58 -15.77
N ALA A 120 -11.60 -4.03 -16.79
CA ALA A 120 -13.07 -4.01 -16.79
C ALA A 120 -13.63 -4.72 -15.56
N LYS A 121 -13.11 -5.90 -15.20
CA LYS A 121 -13.55 -6.66 -14.02
C LYS A 121 -13.31 -5.94 -12.69
N VAL A 122 -12.15 -5.31 -12.53
CA VAL A 122 -11.84 -4.57 -11.30
C VAL A 122 -12.70 -3.30 -11.21
N MET A 123 -12.81 -2.54 -12.29
CA MET A 123 -13.60 -1.30 -12.32
C MET A 123 -15.08 -1.58 -12.08
N GLU A 124 -15.63 -2.64 -12.69
CA GLU A 124 -17.01 -3.07 -12.46
C GLU A 124 -17.23 -3.50 -11.00
N LYS A 125 -16.36 -4.38 -10.47
CA LYS A 125 -16.49 -4.91 -9.11
C LYS A 125 -16.43 -3.83 -8.04
N LEU A 126 -15.56 -2.84 -8.23
CA LEU A 126 -15.37 -1.73 -7.29
C LEU A 126 -16.24 -0.51 -7.61
N THR A 127 -16.97 -0.53 -8.73
CA THR A 127 -17.74 0.62 -9.24
C THR A 127 -16.87 1.87 -9.37
N LEU A 128 -15.67 1.70 -9.94
CA LEU A 128 -14.74 2.79 -10.18
C LEU A 128 -15.03 3.50 -11.51
N ASP A 129 -14.95 4.82 -11.49
CA ASP A 129 -14.90 5.64 -12.68
C ASP A 129 -13.49 5.61 -13.29
N ASP A 130 -13.42 5.35 -14.59
CA ASP A 130 -12.16 5.29 -15.33
C ASP A 130 -11.56 6.71 -15.48
N ALA A 131 -10.55 7.01 -14.66
CA ALA A 131 -9.80 8.27 -14.67
C ALA A 131 -8.65 8.28 -15.70
N GLY A 132 -8.51 7.26 -16.54
CA GLY A 132 -7.43 7.12 -17.52
C GLY A 132 -6.27 6.23 -17.06
N ARG A 133 -5.16 6.29 -17.79
CA ARG A 133 -3.97 5.44 -17.55
C ARG A 133 -3.06 6.10 -16.53
N VAL A 134 -2.47 5.29 -15.66
CA VAL A 134 -1.44 5.71 -14.71
C VAL A 134 -0.06 5.58 -15.37
N TYR A 135 0.71 6.66 -15.43
CA TYR A 135 2.11 6.64 -15.87
C TYR A 135 3.07 6.67 -14.67
N ASP A 136 2.70 7.38 -13.60
CA ASP A 136 3.46 7.48 -12.35
C ASP A 136 2.54 7.48 -11.10
N THR A 137 3.13 7.62 -9.92
CA THR A 137 2.39 7.57 -8.64
C THR A 137 1.36 8.71 -8.52
N ASP A 138 1.63 9.89 -9.08
CA ASP A 138 0.74 11.04 -8.97
C ASP A 138 -0.56 10.79 -9.75
N ASP A 139 -0.46 10.08 -10.88
CA ASP A 139 -1.61 9.62 -11.66
C ASP A 139 -2.48 8.58 -10.93
N GLU A 140 -2.01 7.96 -9.83
CA GLU A 140 -2.85 7.06 -9.02
C GLU A 140 -3.88 7.82 -8.19
N ALA A 141 -3.67 9.12 -7.93
CA ALA A 141 -4.45 9.89 -6.98
C ALA A 141 -5.98 9.81 -7.21
N PRO A 142 -6.51 9.92 -8.44
CA PRO A 142 -7.95 9.80 -8.69
C PRO A 142 -8.51 8.43 -8.33
N TYR A 143 -7.76 7.36 -8.57
CA TYR A 143 -8.19 6.00 -8.19
C TYR A 143 -8.12 5.80 -6.69
N ARG A 144 -7.06 6.28 -6.03
CA ARG A 144 -6.93 6.19 -4.57
C ARG A 144 -8.04 6.96 -3.86
N GLU A 145 -8.45 8.11 -4.35
CA GLU A 145 -9.57 8.88 -3.79
C GLU A 145 -10.90 8.11 -3.90
N GLN A 146 -11.19 7.53 -5.07
CA GLN A 146 -12.38 6.69 -5.23
C GLN A 146 -12.34 5.45 -4.32
N LEU A 147 -11.19 4.78 -4.23
CA LEU A 147 -11.00 3.62 -3.34
C LEU A 147 -11.22 3.99 -1.86
N ARG A 148 -10.74 5.16 -1.40
CA ARG A 148 -10.99 5.66 -0.04
C ARG A 148 -12.48 5.87 0.20
N THR A 149 -13.16 6.48 -0.76
CA THR A 149 -14.61 6.68 -0.72
C THR A 149 -15.35 5.35 -0.59
N ILE A 150 -14.97 4.34 -1.38
CA ILE A 150 -15.58 3.00 -1.35
C ILE A 150 -15.28 2.29 -0.02
N ALA A 151 -14.04 2.41 0.48
CA ALA A 151 -13.62 1.82 1.74
C ALA A 151 -14.24 2.52 2.97
N GLY A 152 -14.93 3.66 2.79
CA GLY A 152 -15.41 4.47 3.91
C GLY A 152 -14.28 5.02 4.78
N VAL A 153 -13.06 5.04 4.24
CA VAL A 153 -11.86 5.53 4.93
C VAL A 153 -11.72 7.00 4.58
N GLU A 154 -11.89 7.86 5.58
CA GLU A 154 -11.51 9.26 5.43
C GLU A 154 -10.03 9.31 5.02
N PRO A 155 -9.60 10.25 4.15
CA PRO A 155 -8.19 10.42 3.90
C PRO A 155 -7.50 10.56 5.25
N ASP A 156 -6.70 9.56 5.60
CA ASP A 156 -5.75 9.68 6.66
C ASP A 156 -4.68 10.64 6.11
N ASP A 157 -5.01 11.93 6.21
CA ASP A 157 -4.22 13.04 5.69
C ASP A 157 -2.79 12.90 6.23
N GLU A 158 -2.62 12.39 7.45
CA GLU A 158 -1.32 12.12 8.06
C GLU A 158 -0.52 11.02 7.35
N ALA A 159 -1.12 9.86 7.05
CA ALA A 159 -0.42 8.76 6.39
C ALA A 159 -0.10 9.09 4.92
N SER A 160 -1.03 9.75 4.22
CA SER A 160 -0.87 10.13 2.81
C SER A 160 0.15 11.28 2.66
N VAL A 161 0.12 12.28 3.54
CA VAL A 161 1.12 13.36 3.60
C VAL A 161 2.48 12.81 4.03
N SER A 162 2.53 11.88 4.98
CA SER A 162 3.78 11.23 5.38
C SER A 162 4.42 10.45 4.23
N GLN A 163 3.62 9.76 3.40
CA GLN A 163 4.17 9.04 2.26
C GLN A 163 4.66 9.98 1.15
N GLN A 164 3.88 11.01 0.78
CA GLN A 164 4.31 12.03 -0.19
C GLN A 164 5.57 12.76 0.27
N ARG A 165 5.66 13.14 1.55
CA ARG A 165 6.85 13.78 2.13
C ARG A 165 8.05 12.84 2.17
N THR A 166 7.83 11.55 2.44
CA THR A 166 8.91 10.55 2.39
C THR A 166 9.51 10.49 0.98
N ASP A 167 8.67 10.40 -0.04
CA ASP A 167 9.12 10.35 -1.44
C ASP A 167 9.81 11.67 -1.87
N GLU A 168 9.28 12.82 -1.43
CA GLU A 168 9.91 14.13 -1.62
C GLU A 168 11.31 14.16 -1.01
N TYR A 169 11.48 13.75 0.25
CA TYR A 169 12.77 13.76 0.94
C TYR A 169 13.77 12.76 0.36
N VAL A 170 13.31 11.60 -0.12
CA VAL A 170 14.16 10.65 -0.85
C VAL A 170 14.65 11.25 -2.17
N GLY A 171 13.82 12.03 -2.86
CA GLY A 171 14.20 12.72 -4.10
C GLY A 171 15.10 13.94 -3.87
N ARG A 172 14.88 14.66 -2.77
CA ARG A 172 15.58 15.91 -2.43
C ARG A 172 16.96 15.69 -1.82
N PHE A 173 17.12 14.68 -0.95
CA PHE A 173 18.35 14.50 -0.17
C PHE A 173 19.21 13.34 -0.68
N SER A 174 20.52 13.52 -0.65
CA SER A 174 21.45 12.39 -0.61
C SER A 174 21.40 11.72 0.77
N ARG A 175 21.89 10.47 0.84
CA ARG A 175 22.01 9.73 2.12
C ARG A 175 22.81 10.51 3.18
N ALA A 176 23.85 11.23 2.76
CA ALA A 176 24.68 12.00 3.70
C ALA A 176 23.90 13.19 4.26
N GLU A 177 23.22 13.95 3.39
CA GLU A 177 22.39 15.10 3.79
C GLU A 177 21.26 14.66 4.70
N ALA A 178 20.51 13.61 4.35
CA ALA A 178 19.46 13.08 5.20
C ALA A 178 20.00 12.64 6.58
N SER A 179 21.19 12.04 6.62
CA SER A 179 21.85 11.69 7.88
C SER A 179 22.22 12.91 8.72
N ASP A 180 22.61 14.02 8.11
CA ASP A 180 22.99 15.23 8.84
C ASP A 180 21.76 15.97 9.36
N VAL A 181 20.69 16.07 8.56
CA VAL A 181 19.39 16.60 8.99
C VAL A 181 18.82 15.78 10.16
N VAL A 182 18.86 14.45 10.07
CA VAL A 182 18.39 13.58 11.17
C VAL A 182 19.21 13.78 12.45
N LYS A 183 20.51 14.07 12.37
CA LYS A 183 21.31 14.35 13.58
C LYS A 183 20.88 15.62 14.30
N VAL A 184 20.37 16.60 13.56
CA VAL A 184 19.88 17.87 14.11
C VAL A 184 18.55 17.67 14.81
N VAL A 185 17.60 16.93 14.20
CA VAL A 185 16.25 16.78 14.76
C VAL A 185 16.09 15.64 15.76
N ARG A 186 16.96 14.62 15.72
CA ARG A 186 16.85 13.48 16.63
C ARG A 186 17.15 13.92 18.07
N GLN A 187 16.29 13.56 18.99
CA GLN A 187 16.46 13.85 20.42
C GLN A 187 17.20 12.71 21.12
N ASP A 188 16.98 11.47 20.68
CA ASP A 188 17.66 10.29 21.21
C ASP A 188 18.33 9.49 20.07
N PRO A 189 19.64 9.15 20.18
CA PRO A 189 20.32 8.32 19.19
C PRO A 189 19.73 6.93 19.00
N ASP A 190 18.95 6.41 19.96
CA ASP A 190 18.30 5.11 19.89
C ASP A 190 17.00 5.14 19.04
N GLU A 191 16.49 6.32 18.68
CA GLU A 191 15.31 6.46 17.81
C GLU A 191 15.57 5.98 16.38
N ILE A 192 16.81 6.14 15.91
CA ILE A 192 17.26 5.68 14.59
C ILE A 192 18.77 5.47 14.57
N ASP A 193 19.20 4.23 14.27
CA ASP A 193 20.61 3.93 14.06
C ASP A 193 21.07 4.33 12.66
N LEU A 194 21.70 5.51 12.56
CA LEU A 194 22.23 6.07 11.32
C LEU A 194 23.32 5.21 10.64
N ARG A 195 23.92 4.26 11.37
CA ARG A 195 24.92 3.34 10.79
C ARG A 195 24.26 2.29 9.91
N THR A 196 23.04 1.89 10.25
CA THR A 196 22.29 0.85 9.55
C THR A 196 21.14 1.39 8.71
N ALA A 197 20.62 2.58 9.03
CA ALA A 197 19.52 3.21 8.33
C ALA A 197 19.89 3.58 6.88
N GLY A 198 18.99 3.26 5.95
CA GLY A 198 19.01 3.70 4.56
C GLY A 198 18.42 5.11 4.39
N LEU A 199 18.52 5.66 3.17
CA LEU A 199 17.94 6.98 2.83
C LEU A 199 16.43 7.00 3.06
N THR A 200 15.72 5.96 2.62
CA THR A 200 14.27 5.83 2.83
C THR A 200 13.89 5.77 4.30
N ASP A 201 14.67 5.08 5.14
CA ASP A 201 14.40 5.00 6.58
C ASP A 201 14.57 6.36 7.25
N MET A 202 15.59 7.12 6.85
CA MET A 202 15.83 8.49 7.34
C MET A 202 14.76 9.46 6.85
N ALA A 203 14.35 9.38 5.58
CA ALA A 203 13.28 10.19 5.02
C ALA A 203 11.94 9.93 5.74
N ALA A 204 11.60 8.66 5.98
CA ALA A 204 10.41 8.28 6.73
C ALA A 204 10.48 8.72 8.20
N TYR A 205 11.66 8.77 8.80
CA TYR A 205 11.83 9.32 10.14
C TYR A 205 11.57 10.83 10.19
N LEU A 206 12.00 11.58 9.18
CA LEU A 206 11.80 13.03 9.11
C LEU A 206 10.32 13.43 8.98
N THR A 207 9.45 12.56 8.48
CA THR A 207 8.01 12.88 8.37
C THR A 207 7.30 12.95 9.71
N ARG A 208 7.93 12.46 10.79
CA ARG A 208 7.44 12.60 12.17
C ARG A 208 7.56 14.02 12.71
N PHE A 209 8.27 14.90 12.01
CA PHE A 209 8.46 16.30 12.38
C PHE A 209 7.65 17.23 11.48
N ALA A 210 7.28 18.38 12.03
CA ALA A 210 6.66 19.45 11.26
C ALA A 210 7.57 19.87 10.09
N PRO A 211 7.01 20.23 8.91
CA PRO A 211 7.81 20.64 7.76
C PRO A 211 8.80 21.77 8.09
N ASP A 212 8.35 22.78 8.84
CA ASP A 212 9.19 23.91 9.25
C ASP A 212 10.37 23.49 10.13
N THR A 213 10.19 22.48 11.00
CA THR A 213 11.29 21.89 11.78
C THR A 213 12.31 21.20 10.88
N VAL A 214 11.86 20.48 9.84
CA VAL A 214 12.75 19.82 8.89
C VAL A 214 13.53 20.84 8.07
N GLU A 215 12.89 21.93 7.61
CA GLU A 215 13.59 22.99 6.87
C GLU A 215 14.64 23.71 7.74
N GLN A 216 14.30 24.07 8.99
CA GLN A 216 15.27 24.64 9.93
C GLN A 216 16.46 23.71 10.16
N ALA A 217 16.20 22.41 10.24
CA ALA A 217 17.25 21.41 10.39
C ALA A 217 18.10 21.23 9.14
N VAL A 218 17.54 21.44 7.95
CA VAL A 218 18.31 21.49 6.68
C VAL A 218 19.26 22.68 6.70
N ASP A 219 18.78 23.87 7.04
CA ASP A 219 19.61 25.07 7.13
C ASP A 219 20.74 24.89 8.15
N ALA A 220 20.45 24.30 9.32
CA ALA A 220 21.46 23.99 10.32
C ALA A 220 22.47 22.92 9.84
N ALA A 221 22.01 21.87 9.16
CA ALA A 221 22.88 20.82 8.63
C ALA A 221 23.83 21.33 7.52
N LEU A 222 23.38 22.33 6.75
CA LEU A 222 24.19 23.01 5.73
C LEU A 222 25.12 24.09 6.31
N GLY A 223 25.02 24.38 7.61
CA GLY A 223 25.80 25.39 8.31
C GLY A 223 25.31 26.83 8.07
N GLU A 224 24.06 26.98 7.64
CA GLU A 224 23.39 28.27 7.43
C GLU A 224 22.69 28.79 8.70
N ALA A 225 22.44 27.89 9.67
CA ALA A 225 21.90 28.19 11.01
C ALA A 225 22.65 27.40 12.11
N ASP A 226 22.47 27.80 13.38
CA ASP A 226 22.97 27.04 14.52
C ASP A 226 22.04 25.85 14.81
N PRO A 227 22.54 24.61 14.92
CA PRO A 227 21.70 23.46 15.28
C PRO A 227 21.02 23.60 16.66
N GLU A 228 21.53 24.42 17.57
CA GLU A 228 20.90 24.65 18.88
C GLU A 228 19.65 25.56 18.79
N ASP A 229 19.49 26.31 17.69
CA ASP A 229 18.36 27.21 17.46
C ASP A 229 17.14 26.52 16.79
N VAL A 230 17.27 25.24 16.42
CA VAL A 230 16.22 24.50 15.72
C VAL A 230 15.10 24.10 16.70
N THR A 231 13.89 24.60 16.45
CA THR A 231 12.73 24.25 17.28
C THR A 231 12.13 22.92 16.83
N ILE A 232 12.21 21.90 17.70
CA ILE A 232 11.78 20.53 17.39
C ILE A 232 10.28 20.36 17.65
N THR A 233 9.49 20.29 16.58
CA THR A 233 8.04 20.04 16.65
C THR A 233 7.72 18.70 15.98
N ARG A 234 7.08 17.79 16.70
CA ARG A 234 6.60 16.50 16.16
C ARG A 234 5.15 16.62 15.69
N VAL A 235 4.80 15.89 14.63
CA VAL A 235 3.44 15.90 14.06
C VAL A 235 2.43 15.34 15.06
N ASP A 236 2.82 14.34 15.86
CA ASP A 236 1.97 13.70 16.87
C ASP A 236 1.87 14.47 18.22
N ASP A 237 2.56 15.61 18.38
CA ASP A 237 2.63 16.34 19.65
C ASP A 237 2.38 17.85 19.47
N PRO A 238 1.11 18.30 19.41
CA PRO A 238 0.76 19.70 19.21
C PRO A 238 0.93 20.57 20.48
N GLY A 239 1.64 20.11 21.51
CA GLY A 239 1.58 20.71 22.86
C GLY A 239 2.91 20.83 23.60
N ALA A 240 3.92 21.48 23.01
CA ALA A 240 5.12 21.88 23.75
C ALA A 240 5.63 23.29 23.40
N ASP A 241 4.72 24.25 23.23
CA ASP A 241 5.09 25.67 23.27
C ASP A 241 5.05 26.21 24.71
N GLY A 242 6.25 26.43 25.25
CA GLY A 242 6.55 27.58 26.10
C GLY A 242 6.10 27.56 27.56
N ASP A 243 6.97 27.08 28.45
CA ASP A 243 7.07 27.73 29.76
C ASP A 243 8.52 27.80 30.26
N THR A 244 9.27 28.72 29.67
CA THR A 244 10.36 29.41 30.38
C THR A 244 10.22 30.90 30.15
N SER A 245 9.58 31.57 31.11
CA SER A 245 9.83 32.97 31.42
C SER A 245 10.17 33.07 32.90
N ASP A 246 11.47 33.04 33.18
CA ASP A 246 12.07 33.53 34.41
C ASP A 246 11.95 35.06 34.47
N ASN A 247 11.35 35.62 35.54
CA ASN A 247 11.97 36.69 36.34
C ASN A 247 11.06 37.18 37.48
N GLY A 248 11.70 37.37 38.65
CA GLY A 248 11.10 37.93 39.85
C GLY A 248 11.17 39.47 39.98
N GLU A 249 10.96 39.90 41.23
CA GLU A 249 10.87 41.27 41.80
C GLU A 249 9.56 42.01 41.45
N ASP A 250 8.72 42.44 42.39
CA ASP A 250 8.93 43.06 43.72
C ASP A 250 8.25 42.33 44.90
#